data_AF-A0A4S2Q069-F1
#
_entry.id   AF-A0A4S2Q069-F1
#
_cell.length_a   1.000
_cell.length_b   1.000
_cell.length_c   1.000
_cell.angle_alpha   90.00
_cell.angle_beta   90.00
_cell.angle_gamma   90.00
#
_symmetry.space_group_name_H-M   'P 1'
#
loop_
_entity.id
_entity.type
_entity.pdbx_description
1 polymer ?
#
loop_
_entity_poly.entity_id
_entity_poly.type
_entity_poly.pdbx_seq_one_letter_code
_entity_poly.pdbx_strand_id
1 'polypeptide(L)'
;MKYYTNLLCFSILSFLPLSFFVSAKTIVGEQGEADQKNLIRYIDSKEQRILDPSTSTQDAKNLANSVEFEVYIINEDFSSRSVFVSGEGVCNGFEGDNGVDFTNSTNNYLSPSDDSQYYGGIIGASLYRQDEPKNVQYMPVYVINNPQLEKEIREREESQTKQTIKDKVDSNKQLLDKMVCKKGKR
;
A
#
# COMPACT_ATOMS: atom_id res chain seq x y z
N MET A 1 -62.33 -26.01 53.47
CA MET A 1 -62.19 -24.74 52.74
C MET A 1 -61.59 -23.70 53.67
N LYS A 2 -60.30 -23.38 53.49
CA LYS A 2 -59.61 -22.27 54.12
C LYS A 2 -58.74 -21.63 53.04
N TYR A 3 -59.04 -20.39 52.70
CA TYR A 3 -58.25 -19.57 51.78
C TYR A 3 -57.05 -19.02 52.55
N TYR A 4 -55.85 -19.25 52.03
CA TYR A 4 -54.66 -18.49 52.38
C TYR A 4 -53.98 -18.03 51.09
N THR A 5 -54.31 -16.80 50.73
CA THR A 5 -53.50 -15.91 49.90
C THR A 5 -52.17 -15.69 50.61
N ASN A 6 -51.03 -15.88 49.96
CA ASN A 6 -49.84 -15.05 50.18
C ASN A 6 -48.73 -15.30 49.14
N LEU A 7 -48.34 -14.17 48.54
CA LEU A 7 -47.04 -13.74 48.04
C LEU A 7 -46.22 -14.69 47.13
N LEU A 8 -46.25 -14.32 45.85
CA LEU A 8 -45.23 -14.60 44.85
C LEU A 8 -43.89 -13.96 45.26
N CYS A 9 -42.91 -14.77 45.67
CA CYS A 9 -41.50 -14.39 45.63
C CYS A 9 -40.93 -14.84 44.27
N PHE A 10 -40.94 -13.94 43.29
CA PHE A 10 -40.07 -14.07 42.12
C PHE A 10 -38.64 -13.74 42.56
N SER A 11 -37.85 -14.78 42.85
CA SER A 11 -36.39 -14.66 42.92
C SER A 11 -35.85 -14.44 41.51
N ILE A 12 -35.81 -13.18 41.09
CA ILE A 12 -35.04 -12.76 39.93
C ILE A 12 -33.58 -12.90 40.34
N LEU A 13 -32.95 -14.04 40.02
CA LEU A 13 -31.50 -14.11 39.93
C LEU A 13 -31.10 -13.18 38.79
N SER A 14 -30.81 -11.93 39.14
CA SER A 14 -30.09 -11.00 38.29
C SER A 14 -28.69 -11.57 38.07
N PHE A 15 -28.53 -12.40 37.04
CA PHE A 15 -27.24 -12.59 36.41
C PHE A 15 -26.83 -11.23 35.86
N LEU A 16 -26.02 -10.50 36.64
CA LEU A 16 -25.21 -9.42 36.11
C LEU A 16 -24.39 -10.03 34.98
N PRO A 17 -24.58 -9.65 33.69
CA PRO A 17 -23.54 -9.95 32.74
C PRO A 17 -22.31 -9.24 33.26
N LEU A 18 -21.25 -9.98 33.58
CA LEU A 18 -19.92 -9.39 33.62
C LEU A 18 -19.74 -8.76 32.24
N SER A 19 -19.93 -7.44 32.16
CA SER A 19 -19.43 -6.64 31.07
C SER A 19 -17.92 -6.77 31.19
N PHE A 20 -17.37 -7.78 30.53
CA PHE A 20 -15.98 -7.76 30.13
C PHE A 20 -15.87 -6.55 29.21
N PHE A 21 -15.48 -5.41 29.79
CA PHE A 21 -14.82 -4.38 29.03
C PHE A 21 -13.53 -5.03 28.53
N VAL A 22 -13.62 -5.68 27.37
CA VAL A 22 -12.45 -5.97 26.56
C VAL A 22 -11.97 -4.60 26.11
N SER A 23 -11.10 -4.02 26.94
CA SER A 23 -10.27 -2.90 26.54
C SER A 23 -9.59 -3.31 25.24
N ALA A 24 -9.72 -2.51 24.18
CA ALA A 24 -9.09 -2.74 22.87
C ALA A 24 -7.54 -2.68 22.91
N LYS A 25 -6.94 -2.86 24.09
CA LYS A 25 -5.51 -2.88 24.35
C LYS A 25 -4.89 -4.28 24.18
N THR A 26 -5.61 -5.24 23.60
CA THR A 26 -5.14 -6.62 23.42
C THR A 26 -5.22 -7.12 21.98
N ILE A 27 -5.51 -6.27 20.98
CA ILE A 27 -5.37 -6.64 19.55
C ILE A 27 -4.06 -6.11 18.94
N VAL A 28 -3.29 -5.31 19.69
CA VAL A 28 -1.96 -4.84 19.24
C VAL A 28 -0.93 -5.27 20.28
N GLY A 29 -0.36 -6.45 20.09
CA GLY A 29 0.60 -7.03 21.01
C GLY A 29 1.14 -8.37 20.54
N GLU A 30 1.68 -8.39 19.34
CA GLU A 30 2.77 -9.25 18.83
C GLU A 30 2.76 -9.11 17.32
N GLN A 31 3.52 -8.13 16.79
CA GLN A 31 4.07 -8.28 15.45
C GLN A 31 5.08 -9.42 15.55
N GLY A 32 4.57 -10.65 15.45
CA GLY A 32 5.33 -11.72 14.86
C GLY A 32 5.64 -11.27 13.43
N GLU A 33 6.91 -11.06 13.15
CA GLU A 33 7.45 -10.95 11.81
C GLU A 33 7.21 -12.29 11.10
N ALA A 34 5.97 -12.52 10.67
CA ALA A 34 5.71 -13.45 9.60
C ALA A 34 6.39 -12.83 8.37
N ASP A 35 7.39 -13.52 7.84
CA ASP A 35 8.09 -13.15 6.61
C ASP A 35 7.07 -13.15 5.45
N GLN A 36 6.28 -12.06 5.35
CA GLN A 36 5.26 -11.88 4.34
C GLN A 36 5.97 -11.71 3.00
N LYS A 37 6.03 -12.81 2.25
CA LYS A 37 6.69 -12.85 0.96
C LYS A 37 5.92 -12.01 -0.05
N ASN A 38 6.43 -10.81 -0.30
CA ASN A 38 5.92 -9.94 -1.36
C ASN A 38 6.11 -10.60 -2.73
N LEU A 39 5.01 -10.70 -3.49
CA LEU A 39 5.04 -11.03 -4.90
C LEU A 39 5.32 -9.75 -5.71
N ILE A 40 6.48 -9.68 -6.35
CA ILE A 40 6.85 -8.55 -7.21
C ILE A 40 6.77 -8.97 -8.68
N ARG A 41 6.18 -8.13 -9.53
CA ARG A 41 6.08 -8.33 -10.99
C ARG A 41 6.40 -7.04 -11.71
N TYR A 42 7.24 -7.13 -12.74
CA TYR A 42 7.53 -6.03 -13.67
C TYR A 42 6.87 -6.38 -15.00
N ILE A 43 6.09 -5.45 -15.55
CA ILE A 43 5.31 -5.69 -16.76
C ILE A 43 5.62 -4.59 -17.77
N ASP A 44 6.04 -4.97 -18.97
CA ASP A 44 6.03 -4.06 -20.11
C ASP A 44 4.57 -3.87 -20.54
N SER A 45 4.04 -2.64 -20.43
CA SER A 45 2.62 -2.36 -20.70
C SER A 45 2.23 -2.63 -22.15
N LYS A 46 3.16 -2.48 -23.10
CA LYS A 46 2.87 -2.68 -24.52
C LYS A 46 2.83 -4.15 -24.88
N GLU A 47 3.80 -4.93 -24.38
CA GLU A 47 3.91 -6.36 -24.69
C GLU A 47 3.15 -7.26 -23.71
N GLN A 48 2.63 -6.70 -22.61
CA GLN A 48 1.98 -7.42 -21.51
C GLN A 48 2.82 -8.61 -21.03
N ARG A 49 4.15 -8.43 -21.05
CA ARG A 49 5.12 -9.47 -20.73
C ARG A 49 5.67 -9.24 -19.33
N ILE A 50 5.70 -10.30 -18.53
CA ILE A 50 6.39 -10.29 -17.24
C ILE A 50 7.91 -10.32 -17.49
N LEU A 51 8.61 -9.42 -16.82
CA LEU A 51 10.05 -9.21 -16.90
C LEU A 51 10.68 -9.38 -15.52
N ASP A 52 11.93 -9.82 -15.48
CA ASP A 52 12.72 -9.89 -14.25
C ASP A 52 14.03 -9.10 -14.39
N PRO A 53 14.01 -7.78 -14.15
CA PRO A 53 15.20 -6.95 -14.23
C PRO A 53 16.21 -7.21 -13.10
N SER A 54 15.85 -8.01 -12.09
CA SER A 54 16.76 -8.35 -10.98
C SER A 54 17.75 -9.45 -11.37
N THR A 55 17.35 -10.35 -12.28
CA THR A 55 18.17 -11.49 -12.72
C THR A 55 18.57 -11.42 -14.19
N SER A 56 17.83 -10.69 -15.03
CA SER A 56 18.06 -10.59 -16.47
C SER A 56 18.42 -9.17 -16.92
N THR A 57 19.65 -9.00 -17.41
CA THR A 57 20.08 -7.73 -18.03
C THR A 57 19.27 -7.38 -19.27
N GLN A 58 18.80 -8.38 -20.02
CA GLN A 58 17.95 -8.14 -21.19
C GLN A 58 16.57 -7.62 -20.77
N ASP A 59 16.00 -8.15 -19.69
CA ASP A 59 14.71 -7.67 -19.17
C ASP A 59 14.83 -6.26 -18.61
N ALA A 60 15.91 -5.97 -17.87
CA ALA A 60 16.22 -4.60 -17.44
C ALA A 60 16.35 -3.65 -18.64
N LYS A 61 17.03 -4.09 -19.71
CA LYS A 61 17.15 -3.31 -20.96
C LYS A 61 15.80 -3.13 -21.67
N ASN A 62 14.91 -4.11 -21.63
CA ASN A 62 13.58 -3.98 -22.22
C ASN A 62 12.77 -2.93 -21.46
N LEU A 63 12.73 -3.01 -20.12
CA LEU A 63 12.09 -2.00 -19.28
C LEU A 63 12.70 -0.60 -19.51
N ALA A 64 14.03 -0.52 -19.62
CA ALA A 64 14.75 0.74 -19.82
C ALA A 64 14.34 1.47 -21.11
N ASN A 65 14.06 0.73 -22.17
CA ASN A 65 13.68 1.29 -23.48
C ASN A 65 12.17 1.36 -23.69
N SER A 66 11.37 0.77 -22.80
CA SER A 66 9.92 0.86 -22.86
C SER A 66 9.46 2.30 -22.68
N VAL A 67 8.38 2.67 -23.36
CA VAL A 67 7.72 3.97 -23.14
C VAL A 67 6.89 3.98 -21.86
N GLU A 68 6.46 2.80 -21.43
CA GLU A 68 5.73 2.58 -20.20
C GLU A 68 6.02 1.18 -19.66
N PHE A 69 6.22 1.09 -18.35
CA PHE A 69 6.16 -0.18 -17.65
C PHE A 69 5.52 -0.03 -16.27
N GLU A 70 5.11 -1.18 -15.73
CA GLU A 70 4.43 -1.27 -14.45
C GLU A 70 5.16 -2.19 -13.49
N VAL A 71 5.06 -1.89 -12.19
CA VAL A 71 5.54 -2.74 -11.11
C VAL A 71 4.40 -3.01 -10.15
N TYR A 72 4.09 -4.27 -9.97
CA TYR A 72 3.12 -4.75 -8.99
C TYR A 72 3.84 -5.34 -7.79
N ILE A 73 3.37 -5.00 -6.59
CA ILE A 73 3.77 -5.63 -5.33
C ILE A 73 2.50 -6.08 -4.64
N ILE A 74 2.39 -7.37 -4.32
CA ILE A 74 1.16 -7.94 -3.75
C ILE A 74 1.55 -8.89 -2.61
N ASN A 75 0.85 -8.79 -1.48
CA ASN A 75 0.80 -9.80 -0.43
C ASN A 75 -0.64 -9.87 0.12
N GLU A 76 -0.85 -10.56 1.24
CA GLU A 76 -2.19 -10.79 1.81
C GLU A 76 -2.87 -9.51 2.33
N ASP A 77 -2.08 -8.54 2.80
CA ASP A 77 -2.57 -7.32 3.47
C ASP A 77 -2.29 -6.04 2.65
N PHE A 78 -1.59 -6.16 1.54
CA PHE A 78 -1.11 -5.02 0.78
C PHE A 78 -1.07 -5.31 -0.72
N SER A 79 -1.44 -4.30 -1.50
CA SER A 79 -1.10 -4.24 -2.90
C SER A 79 -0.60 -2.86 -3.30
N SER A 80 0.26 -2.82 -4.32
CA SER A 80 0.60 -1.59 -5.01
C SER A 80 0.86 -1.79 -6.49
N ARG A 81 0.59 -0.73 -7.25
CA ARG A 81 0.91 -0.62 -8.67
C ARG A 81 1.67 0.69 -8.88
N SER A 82 2.91 0.59 -9.34
CA SER A 82 3.69 1.72 -9.86
C SER A 82 3.65 1.69 -11.38
N VAL A 83 3.42 2.84 -12.01
CA VAL A 83 3.48 3.04 -13.46
C VAL A 83 4.56 4.08 -13.74
N PHE A 84 5.41 3.79 -14.71
CA PHE A 84 6.51 4.65 -15.15
C PHE A 84 6.34 4.95 -16.63
N VAL A 85 6.28 6.23 -17.01
CA VAL A 85 6.01 6.65 -18.39
C VAL A 85 7.07 7.65 -18.85
N SER A 86 7.61 7.43 -20.04
CA SER A 86 8.40 8.45 -20.76
C SER A 86 8.35 8.20 -22.27
N GLY A 87 7.96 9.21 -23.04
CA GLY A 87 7.76 9.10 -24.50
C GLY A 87 9.04 8.77 -25.29
N GLU A 88 10.22 9.04 -24.74
CA GLU A 88 11.52 8.74 -25.34
C GLU A 88 12.16 7.44 -24.81
N GLY A 89 11.42 6.69 -23.99
CA GLY A 89 11.90 5.53 -23.24
C GLY A 89 12.27 5.89 -21.81
N VAL A 90 11.90 5.04 -20.84
CA VAL A 90 12.00 5.35 -19.41
C VAL A 90 13.41 5.79 -19.00
N CYS A 91 14.47 5.12 -19.44
CA CYS A 91 15.82 5.51 -19.02
C CYS A 91 16.36 6.74 -19.74
N ASN A 92 15.94 7.00 -20.99
CA ASN A 92 16.28 8.25 -21.66
C ASN A 92 15.63 9.44 -20.93
N GLY A 93 14.34 9.32 -20.58
CA GLY A 93 13.65 10.33 -19.80
C GLY A 93 14.25 10.53 -18.41
N PHE A 94 14.57 9.44 -17.71
CA PHE A 94 15.17 9.50 -16.37
C PHE A 94 16.56 10.15 -16.37
N GLU A 95 17.33 9.96 -17.44
CA GLU A 95 18.66 10.54 -17.61
C GLU A 95 18.65 11.97 -18.16
N GLY A 96 17.61 12.34 -18.90
CA GLY A 96 17.45 13.64 -19.53
C GLY A 96 16.61 14.62 -18.73
N ASP A 97 16.23 15.71 -19.41
CA ASP A 97 15.52 16.85 -18.82
C ASP A 97 13.99 16.66 -18.77
N ASN A 98 13.46 15.67 -19.50
CA ASN A 98 12.01 15.42 -19.56
C ASN A 98 11.52 14.65 -18.34
N GLY A 99 12.33 13.74 -17.79
CA GLY A 99 11.98 12.92 -16.64
C GLY A 99 11.11 11.71 -17.00
N VAL A 100 10.70 11.01 -15.94
CA VAL A 100 9.77 9.88 -16.01
C VAL A 100 8.56 10.21 -15.15
N ASP A 101 7.39 10.23 -15.77
CA ASP A 101 6.15 10.37 -15.04
C ASP A 101 5.87 9.07 -14.27
N PHE A 102 5.72 9.20 -12.97
CA PHE A 102 5.56 8.13 -12.02
C PHE A 102 4.22 8.28 -11.33
N THR A 103 3.43 7.20 -11.34
CA THR A 103 2.22 7.08 -10.53
C THR A 103 2.29 5.82 -9.68
N ASN A 104 2.08 5.93 -8.38
CA ASN A 104 1.97 4.77 -7.49
C ASN A 104 0.64 4.78 -6.76
N SER A 105 -0.10 3.67 -6.87
CA SER A 105 -1.32 3.41 -6.12
C SER A 105 -1.05 2.33 -5.09
N THR A 106 -1.50 2.52 -3.85
CA THR A 106 -1.37 1.53 -2.77
C THR A 106 -2.70 1.26 -2.10
N ASN A 107 -2.93 0.00 -1.75
CA ASN A 107 -4.06 -0.45 -0.93
C ASN A 107 -3.49 -1.27 0.24
N ASN A 108 -3.79 -0.86 1.47
CA ASN A 108 -3.59 -1.64 2.68
C ASN A 108 -4.97 -2.20 3.10
N TYR A 109 -5.12 -3.51 3.03
CA TYR A 109 -6.38 -4.19 3.32
C TYR A 109 -6.62 -4.27 4.83
N LEU A 110 -7.89 -4.13 5.24
CA LEU A 110 -8.25 -4.22 6.67
C LEU A 110 -8.26 -5.66 7.20
N SER A 111 -8.39 -6.65 6.32
CA SER A 111 -8.35 -8.07 6.66
C SER A 111 -7.65 -8.84 5.54
N PRO A 112 -6.84 -9.86 5.87
CA PRO A 112 -6.31 -10.79 4.88
C PRO A 112 -7.45 -11.40 4.06
N SER A 113 -7.25 -11.53 2.76
CA SER A 113 -8.23 -12.11 1.81
C SER A 113 -9.56 -11.36 1.65
N ASP A 114 -9.71 -10.15 2.21
CA ASP A 114 -10.84 -9.25 1.95
C ASP A 114 -10.32 -7.95 1.29
N ASP A 115 -10.50 -7.85 -0.03
CA ASP A 115 -10.08 -6.68 -0.81
C ASP A 115 -11.14 -5.57 -0.87
N SER A 116 -12.29 -5.76 -0.22
CA SER A 116 -13.41 -4.82 -0.28
C SER A 116 -13.23 -3.60 0.62
N GLN A 117 -12.35 -3.68 1.62
CA GLN A 117 -12.08 -2.60 2.55
C GLN A 117 -10.57 -2.36 2.71
N TYR A 118 -10.15 -1.13 2.40
CA TYR A 118 -8.75 -0.75 2.41
C TYR A 118 -8.56 0.75 2.59
N TYR A 119 -7.33 1.12 2.92
CA TYR A 119 -6.87 2.51 2.88
C TYR A 119 -5.53 2.60 2.17
N GLY A 120 -5.19 3.78 1.66
CA GLY A 120 -3.90 4.00 1.01
C GLY A 120 -3.89 5.33 0.29
N GLY A 121 -3.33 5.36 -0.92
CA GLY A 121 -3.31 6.58 -1.70
C GLY A 121 -2.68 6.43 -3.06
N ILE A 122 -2.73 7.55 -3.80
CA ILE A 122 -2.17 7.70 -5.13
C ILE A 122 -1.12 8.80 -5.05
N ILE A 123 0.11 8.47 -5.41
CA ILE A 123 1.23 9.40 -5.54
C ILE A 123 1.50 9.61 -7.02
N GLY A 124 1.63 10.87 -7.44
CA GLY A 124 2.18 11.24 -8.75
C GLY A 124 3.48 12.02 -8.57
N ALA A 125 4.47 11.82 -9.43
CA ALA A 125 5.69 12.63 -9.48
C ALA A 125 6.36 12.53 -10.86
N SER A 126 7.25 13.46 -11.17
CA SER A 126 8.21 13.34 -12.28
C SER A 126 9.58 13.02 -11.70
N LEU A 127 10.14 11.86 -12.07
CA LEU A 127 11.41 11.35 -11.55
C LEU A 127 12.56 11.66 -12.49
N TYR A 128 13.69 12.07 -11.90
CA TYR A 128 14.93 12.39 -12.59
C TYR A 128 16.09 11.71 -11.87
N ARG A 129 17.15 11.36 -12.60
CA ARG A 129 18.34 10.77 -11.99
C ARG A 129 19.05 11.74 -11.05
N GLN A 130 19.44 12.91 -11.57
CA GLN A 130 20.26 13.86 -10.83
C GLN A 130 19.42 14.88 -10.04
N ASP A 131 18.29 15.30 -10.60
CA ASP A 131 17.41 16.28 -9.97
C ASP A 131 16.51 15.67 -8.89
N GLU A 132 16.05 16.52 -7.98
CA GLU A 132 14.94 16.20 -7.09
C GLU A 132 13.65 15.92 -7.89
N PRO A 133 12.80 15.00 -7.43
CA PRO A 133 11.49 14.77 -8.02
C PRO A 133 10.67 16.06 -8.12
N LYS A 134 10.00 16.27 -9.25
CA LYS A 134 9.14 17.43 -9.50
C LYS A 134 7.68 16.99 -9.55
N ASN A 135 6.75 17.95 -9.53
CA ASN A 135 5.31 17.71 -9.67
C ASN A 135 4.76 16.65 -8.70
N VAL A 136 5.32 16.59 -7.49
CA VAL A 136 4.92 15.60 -6.49
C VAL A 136 3.51 15.94 -5.97
N GLN A 137 2.59 15.01 -6.13
CA GLN A 137 1.20 15.10 -5.70
C GLN A 137 0.78 13.84 -4.96
N TYR A 138 -0.16 13.98 -4.02
CA TYR A 138 -0.71 12.87 -3.25
C TYR A 138 -2.20 13.02 -3.03
N MET A 139 -2.92 11.91 -3.19
CA MET A 139 -4.34 11.81 -2.89
C MET A 139 -4.58 10.57 -2.00
N PRO A 140 -5.03 10.73 -0.75
CA PRO A 140 -5.35 9.59 0.10
C PRO A 140 -6.67 8.94 -0.35
N VAL A 141 -6.77 7.63 -0.17
CA VAL A 141 -7.95 6.82 -0.55
C VAL A 141 -8.37 6.00 0.67
N TYR A 142 -9.66 6.04 0.99
CA TYR A 142 -10.26 5.26 2.08
C TYR A 142 -11.53 4.59 1.57
N VAL A 143 -11.56 3.27 1.60
CA VAL A 143 -12.72 2.44 1.29
C VAL A 143 -13.00 1.64 2.55
N ILE A 144 -13.70 2.25 3.51
CA ILE A 144 -13.91 1.69 4.85
C ILE A 144 -15.37 1.90 5.23
N ASN A 145 -16.07 0.83 5.59
CA ASN A 145 -17.49 0.91 5.90
C ASN A 145 -17.77 1.40 7.33
N ASN A 146 -16.83 1.16 8.26
CA ASN A 146 -16.94 1.62 9.64
C ASN A 146 -16.43 3.07 9.79
N PRO A 147 -17.29 4.07 10.04
CA PRO A 147 -16.91 5.48 10.05
C PRO A 147 -15.98 5.85 11.22
N GLN A 148 -16.09 5.16 12.35
CA GLN A 148 -15.20 5.39 13.50
C GLN A 148 -13.78 4.90 13.19
N LEU A 149 -13.68 3.71 12.60
CA LEU A 149 -12.40 3.16 12.16
C LEU A 149 -11.77 3.99 11.04
N GLU A 150 -12.58 4.45 10.06
CA GLU A 150 -12.10 5.34 8.99
C GLU A 150 -11.48 6.61 9.57
N LYS A 151 -12.16 7.25 10.53
CA LYS A 151 -11.66 8.46 11.19
C LYS A 151 -10.31 8.20 11.87
N GLU A 152 -10.21 7.12 12.64
CA GLU A 152 -8.96 6.75 13.33
C GLU A 152 -7.80 6.48 12.38
N ILE A 153 -8.06 5.79 11.26
CA ILE A 153 -7.04 5.53 10.24
C ILE A 153 -6.64 6.82 9.55
N ARG A 154 -7.58 7.68 9.18
CA ARG A 154 -7.31 8.97 8.55
C ARG A 154 -6.39 9.84 9.39
N GLU A 155 -6.71 10.03 10.68
CA GLU A 155 -5.89 10.82 11.61
C GLU A 155 -4.46 10.26 11.73
N ARG A 156 -4.31 8.93 11.72
CA ARG A 156 -3.01 8.27 11.73
C ARG A 156 -2.21 8.54 10.45
N GLU A 157 -2.82 8.29 9.29
CA GLU A 157 -2.15 8.42 7.97
C GLU A 157 -1.77 9.87 7.65
N GLU A 158 -2.60 10.84 8.05
CA GLU A 158 -2.30 12.26 7.87
C GLU A 158 -0.98 12.66 8.55
N SER A 159 -0.69 12.11 9.73
CA SER A 159 0.56 12.40 10.45
C SER A 159 1.82 11.87 9.76
N GLN A 160 1.69 10.85 8.90
CA GLN A 160 2.79 10.16 8.24
C GLN A 160 2.91 10.48 6.75
N THR A 161 1.89 11.14 6.17
CA THR A 161 1.73 11.37 4.73
C THR A 161 3.00 11.89 4.05
N LYS A 162 3.65 12.91 4.62
CA LYS A 162 4.87 13.49 4.04
C LYS A 162 6.00 12.47 3.92
N GLN A 163 6.19 11.63 4.94
CA GLN A 163 7.23 10.62 4.95
C GLN A 163 6.90 9.49 3.97
N THR A 164 5.64 9.04 3.95
CA THR A 164 5.15 8.03 2.99
C THR A 164 5.40 8.45 1.53
N ILE A 165 5.09 9.70 1.18
CA ILE A 165 5.35 10.25 -0.16
C ILE A 165 6.83 10.18 -0.48
N LYS A 166 7.69 10.67 0.43
CA LYS A 166 9.14 10.68 0.24
C LYS A 166 9.68 9.26 0.02
N ASP A 167 9.30 8.31 0.86
CA ASP A 167 9.82 6.94 0.80
C ASP A 167 9.39 6.23 -0.49
N LYS A 168 8.15 6.43 -0.94
CA LYS A 168 7.67 5.84 -2.19
C LYS A 168 8.35 6.46 -3.41
N VAL A 169 8.49 7.78 -3.45
CA VAL A 169 9.18 8.46 -4.55
C VAL A 169 10.66 8.04 -4.60
N ASP A 170 11.35 8.05 -3.45
CA ASP A 170 12.77 7.71 -3.39
C ASP A 170 13.05 6.24 -3.72
N SER A 171 12.25 5.31 -3.19
CA SER A 171 12.41 3.88 -3.49
C SER A 171 12.20 3.58 -4.97
N ASN A 172 11.22 4.22 -5.63
CA ASN A 172 10.99 4.03 -7.05
C ASN A 172 12.04 4.75 -7.92
N LYS A 173 12.56 5.90 -7.48
CA LYS A 173 13.75 6.52 -8.09
C LYS A 173 14.97 5.60 -7.98
N GLN A 174 15.18 4.94 -6.84
CA GLN A 174 16.27 3.97 -6.66
C GLN A 174 16.08 2.71 -7.49
N LEU A 175 14.84 2.25 -7.68
CA LEU A 175 14.54 1.14 -8.57
C LEU A 175 14.96 1.47 -10.02
N LEU A 176 14.63 2.67 -10.51
CA LEU A 176 15.13 3.14 -11.79
C LEU A 176 16.66 3.21 -11.80
N ASP A 177 17.28 3.84 -10.80
CA ASP A 177 18.72 4.09 -10.84
C ASP A 177 19.58 2.82 -10.74
N LYS A 178 19.22 1.91 -9.82
CA LYS A 178 20.07 0.76 -9.44
C LYS A 178 19.76 -0.50 -10.22
N MET A 179 18.56 -0.61 -10.79
CA MET A 179 18.08 -1.85 -11.41
C MET A 179 17.77 -1.65 -12.89
N VAL A 180 16.85 -0.74 -13.24
CA VAL A 180 16.35 -0.60 -14.62
C VAL A 180 17.32 0.17 -15.51
N CYS A 181 17.72 1.36 -15.07
CA CYS A 181 18.59 2.29 -15.80
C CYS A 181 20.05 2.19 -15.38
N LYS A 182 20.44 1.08 -14.76
CA LYS A 182 21.78 0.92 -14.18
C LYS A 182 22.85 1.22 -15.23
N LYS A 183 23.69 2.24 -14.97
CA LYS A 183 24.86 2.48 -15.82
C LYS A 183 25.83 1.31 -15.67
N GLY A 184 26.28 0.76 -16.80
CA GLY A 184 27.40 -0.18 -16.82
C GLY A 184 28.64 0.50 -16.23
N LYS A 185 29.50 -0.25 -15.54
CA LYS A 185 30.87 0.22 -15.28
C LYS A 185 31.52 0.42 -16.64
N ARG A 186 31.89 1.66 -16.97
CA ARG A 186 32.78 1.94 -18.10
C ARG A 186 34.16 1.38 -17.79
#